data_AF-A0A0E0CDE5-F1
#
_entry.id   AF-A0A0E0CDE5-F1
#
_cell.length_a   1.000
_cell.length_b   1.000
_cell.length_c   1.000
_cell.angle_alpha   90.00
_cell.angle_beta   90.00
_cell.angle_gamma   90.00
#
_symmetry.space_group_name_H-M   'P 1'
#
loop_
_entity.id
_entity.type
_entity.pdbx_description
1 polymer ?
#
loop_
_entity_poly.entity_id
_entity_poly.type
_entity_poly.pdbx_seq_one_letter_code
_entity_poly.pdbx_strand_id
1 'polypeptide(L)'
;MDVAGGGEEVEEVEAVDGGEQQPPMEIGWPTDVRHVAHVTFDRFHGFQGLPVELQPEVAGNAPSASKTVFGVSTESMQCSYDARGNSVPSILLLMQRRLYEQGGLKAEGIFRIAADDAQEQAVREQLNSGVLPEGGVDVHCLAGLIKAWFRELPGGMLDSLPAAEVTRCQSGDDCARLCARLPAAKAALLDWAVQLMADVAREERSNKMGSRNVAMVFAPNMTHAMDPFTALKHAVHVMNFLTMLIDRALNDVQTCNN
;
A
#
# COMPACT_ATOMS: atom_id res chain seq x y z
N MET A 1 -45.57 42.31 -57.34
CA MET A 1 -44.54 41.92 -56.36
C MET A 1 -43.49 41.18 -57.16
N ASP A 2 -42.47 41.91 -57.62
CA ASP A 2 -41.20 41.29 -58.02
C ASP A 2 -40.37 41.10 -56.76
N VAL A 3 -39.80 39.91 -56.53
CA VAL A 3 -38.34 39.73 -56.34
C VAL A 3 -37.97 38.26 -56.63
N ALA A 4 -36.80 38.12 -57.23
CA ALA A 4 -36.08 36.96 -57.74
C ALA A 4 -35.75 35.81 -56.76
N GLY A 5 -35.31 34.69 -57.33
CA GLY A 5 -34.53 33.65 -56.66
C GLY A 5 -33.98 32.64 -57.67
N GLY A 6 -32.68 32.71 -57.94
CA GLY A 6 -31.92 31.76 -58.76
C GLY A 6 -31.12 30.75 -57.91
N GLY A 7 -30.48 29.82 -58.60
CA GLY A 7 -29.60 28.74 -58.10
C GLY A 7 -29.92 27.44 -58.87
N GLU A 8 -28.98 26.62 -59.33
CA GLU A 8 -27.51 26.59 -59.22
C GLU A 8 -27.05 25.55 -60.27
N GLU A 9 -25.94 25.80 -60.96
CA GLU A 9 -25.31 24.86 -61.90
C GLU A 9 -24.60 23.75 -61.13
N VAL A 10 -24.70 22.51 -61.62
CA VAL A 10 -24.02 21.34 -61.03
C VAL A 10 -22.82 21.01 -61.92
N GLU A 11 -21.61 21.26 -61.43
CA GLU A 11 -20.34 20.84 -62.04
C GLU A 11 -19.92 19.46 -61.49
N GLU A 12 -19.50 18.57 -62.40
CA GLU A 12 -18.84 17.29 -62.11
C GLU A 12 -17.48 17.52 -61.42
N VAL A 13 -17.21 16.81 -60.33
CA VAL A 13 -15.88 16.71 -59.73
C VAL A 13 -15.44 15.26 -59.62
N GLU A 14 -14.30 14.99 -60.24
CA GLU A 14 -13.62 13.71 -60.35
C GLU A 14 -13.25 13.13 -58.97
N ALA A 15 -13.44 11.81 -58.81
CA ALA A 15 -13.04 11.09 -57.62
C ALA A 15 -11.51 10.91 -57.59
N VAL A 16 -10.83 11.59 -56.66
CA VAL A 16 -9.43 11.36 -56.34
C VAL A 16 -9.35 10.25 -55.28
N ASP A 17 -8.92 9.06 -55.70
CA ASP A 17 -8.60 7.92 -54.84
C ASP A 17 -7.31 8.22 -54.04
N GLY A 18 -7.47 8.87 -52.90
CA GLY A 18 -6.41 9.15 -51.93
C GLY A 18 -6.18 7.98 -50.99
N GLY A 19 -5.72 6.85 -51.51
CA GLY A 19 -5.26 5.72 -50.69
C GLY A 19 -3.92 6.04 -50.02
N GLU A 20 -3.94 6.49 -48.77
CA GLU A 20 -2.74 6.52 -47.91
C GLU A 20 -2.24 5.08 -47.73
N GLN A 21 -1.20 4.70 -48.47
CA GLN A 21 -0.48 3.45 -48.27
C GLN A 21 0.20 3.50 -46.92
N GLN A 22 -0.34 2.79 -45.93
CA GLN A 22 0.42 2.46 -44.72
C GLN A 22 1.72 1.76 -45.16
N PRO A 23 2.88 2.20 -44.66
CA PRO A 23 4.15 1.57 -45.04
C PRO A 23 4.08 0.07 -44.72
N PRO A 24 4.65 -0.78 -45.58
CA PRO A 24 4.66 -2.22 -45.35
C PRO A 24 5.34 -2.50 -44.01
N MET A 25 4.68 -3.29 -43.17
CA MET A 25 5.23 -3.70 -41.88
C MET A 25 6.49 -4.56 -42.15
N GLU A 26 7.67 -3.96 -42.04
CA GLU A 26 8.95 -4.67 -42.21
C GLU A 26 9.22 -5.50 -40.95
N ILE A 27 9.00 -6.81 -41.06
CA ILE A 27 9.36 -7.76 -40.00
C ILE A 27 10.87 -8.01 -40.10
N GLY A 28 11.64 -7.42 -39.18
CA GLY A 28 13.09 -7.64 -39.06
C GLY A 28 13.46 -9.08 -38.68
N TRP A 29 14.75 -9.41 -38.74
CA TRP A 29 15.23 -10.72 -38.32
C TRP A 29 14.96 -10.95 -36.82
N PRO A 30 14.74 -12.19 -36.35
CA PRO A 30 14.48 -12.47 -34.93
C PRO A 30 15.57 -11.97 -33.96
N THR A 31 16.77 -11.71 -34.47
CA THR A 31 17.92 -11.17 -33.73
C THR A 31 18.08 -9.65 -33.84
N ASP A 32 17.32 -9.00 -34.72
CA ASP A 32 17.34 -7.54 -34.91
C ASP A 32 16.40 -6.86 -33.90
N VAL A 33 16.58 -7.23 -32.62
CA VAL A 33 15.82 -6.66 -31.50
C VAL A 33 16.59 -5.45 -30.98
N ARG A 34 16.03 -4.26 -31.20
CA ARG A 34 16.52 -3.03 -30.58
C ARG A 34 15.84 -2.84 -29.23
N HIS A 35 16.62 -2.82 -28.15
CA HIS A 35 16.14 -2.38 -26.84
C HIS A 35 16.04 -0.86 -26.83
N VAL A 36 14.91 -0.34 -27.29
CA VAL A 36 14.71 1.11 -27.52
C VAL A 36 14.49 1.90 -26.23
N ALA A 37 14.21 1.23 -25.11
CA ALA A 37 14.03 1.86 -23.81
C ALA A 37 14.44 0.94 -22.65
N HIS A 38 14.97 1.55 -21.59
CA HIS A 38 15.26 0.91 -20.32
C HIS A 38 14.36 1.52 -19.25
N VAL A 39 13.38 0.74 -18.79
CA VAL A 39 12.40 1.17 -17.78
C VAL A 39 12.83 0.67 -16.41
N THR A 40 12.92 1.58 -15.44
CA THR A 40 13.18 1.25 -14.03
C THR A 40 12.04 1.75 -13.16
N PHE A 41 11.78 1.09 -12.04
CA PHE A 41 10.83 1.59 -11.04
C PHE A 41 11.60 2.23 -9.89
N ASP A 42 11.38 3.53 -9.69
CA ASP A 42 11.84 4.27 -8.53
C ASP A 42 10.74 4.37 -7.49
N ARG A 43 11.10 4.17 -6.22
CA ARG A 43 10.13 4.11 -5.12
C ARG A 43 9.43 5.43 -4.85
N PHE A 44 10.01 6.57 -5.22
CA PHE A 44 9.40 7.88 -4.96
C PHE A 44 8.86 8.53 -6.23
N HIS A 45 9.43 8.19 -7.38
CA HIS A 45 9.13 8.80 -8.68
C HIS A 45 8.40 7.86 -9.66
N GLY A 46 8.11 6.62 -9.26
CA GLY A 46 7.42 5.65 -10.09
C GLY A 46 8.29 5.14 -11.24
N PHE A 47 7.66 4.78 -12.36
CA PHE A 47 8.40 4.28 -13.53
C PHE A 47 9.17 5.40 -14.24
N GLN A 48 10.48 5.22 -14.34
CA GLN A 48 11.42 6.10 -15.04
C GLN A 48 11.86 5.46 -16.37
N GLY A 49 12.10 6.29 -17.38
CA GLY A 49 12.54 5.82 -18.70
C GLY A 49 11.42 5.25 -19.58
N LEU A 50 10.15 5.58 -19.28
CA LEU A 50 9.01 5.16 -20.10
C LEU A 50 9.07 5.81 -21.51
N PRO A 51 8.95 5.01 -22.58
CA PRO A 51 8.69 5.53 -23.93
C PRO A 51 7.50 6.49 -23.91
N VAL A 52 7.58 7.55 -24.71
CA VAL A 52 6.56 8.62 -24.77
C VAL A 52 5.18 8.05 -25.12
N GLU A 53 5.14 6.95 -25.87
CA GLU A 53 3.93 6.25 -26.28
C GLU A 53 3.21 5.58 -25.10
N LEU A 54 3.95 5.18 -24.06
CA LEU A 54 3.41 4.52 -22.86
C LEU A 54 3.09 5.50 -21.73
N GLN A 55 3.56 6.74 -21.80
CA GLN A 55 3.33 7.76 -20.77
C GLN A 55 1.84 8.10 -20.54
N PRO A 56 0.95 8.16 -21.57
CA PRO A 56 -0.47 8.46 -21.37
C PRO A 56 -1.25 7.36 -20.63
N GLU A 57 -0.82 6.11 -20.71
CA GLU A 57 -1.46 4.97 -20.00
C GLU A 57 -1.07 4.89 -18.52
N VAL A 58 0.02 5.56 -18.11
CA VAL A 58 0.55 5.57 -16.72
C VAL A 58 0.27 6.92 -16.05
N ALA A 59 -0.87 7.55 -16.35
CA ALA A 59 -1.23 8.89 -15.86
C ALA A 59 -1.43 9.02 -14.32
N GLY A 60 -1.19 7.94 -13.56
CA GLY A 60 -1.02 7.98 -12.11
C GLY A 60 0.26 7.23 -11.76
N ASN A 61 1.01 7.72 -10.76
CA ASN A 61 2.17 6.98 -10.28
C ASN A 61 1.71 5.57 -9.86
N ALA A 62 2.18 4.55 -10.58
CA ALA A 62 1.81 3.18 -10.27
C ALA A 62 2.19 2.86 -8.82
N PRO A 63 1.28 2.27 -8.03
CA PRO A 63 1.50 2.10 -6.59
C PRO A 63 2.61 1.08 -6.28
N SER A 64 2.99 0.25 -7.26
CA SER A 64 4.12 -0.67 -7.18
C SER A 64 4.67 -0.99 -8.58
N ALA A 65 5.82 -1.66 -8.63
CA ALA A 65 6.39 -2.25 -9.85
C ALA A 65 5.65 -3.53 -10.31
N SER A 66 4.52 -3.87 -9.68
CA SER A 66 3.74 -5.07 -9.92
C SER A 66 2.29 -4.71 -10.24
N LYS A 67 1.51 -5.68 -10.74
CA LYS A 67 0.06 -5.52 -10.96
C LYS A 67 -0.74 -5.45 -9.66
N THR A 68 -0.13 -5.79 -8.53
CA THR A 68 -0.76 -5.83 -7.20
C THR A 68 0.01 -4.98 -6.21
N VAL A 69 -0.69 -4.45 -5.21
CA VAL A 69 -0.11 -3.75 -4.05
C VAL A 69 -0.05 -4.62 -2.79
N PHE A 70 -0.51 -5.86 -2.88
CA PHE A 70 -0.41 -6.88 -1.84
C PHE A 70 0.51 -7.99 -2.31
N GLY A 71 1.27 -8.61 -1.39
CA GLY A 71 2.20 -9.68 -1.75
C GLY A 71 3.49 -9.21 -2.40
N VAL A 72 3.82 -7.91 -2.33
CA VAL A 72 4.96 -7.31 -3.02
C VAL A 72 5.97 -6.78 -2.01
N SER A 73 7.27 -6.93 -2.33
CA SER A 73 8.36 -6.42 -1.49
C SER A 73 8.24 -4.91 -1.31
N THR A 74 8.58 -4.41 -0.12
CA THR A 74 8.66 -2.97 0.15
C THR A 74 9.56 -2.22 -0.82
N GLU A 75 10.58 -2.89 -1.38
CA GLU A 75 11.52 -2.29 -2.34
C GLU A 75 10.89 -1.99 -3.70
N SER A 76 9.80 -2.68 -4.03
CA SER A 76 9.07 -2.54 -5.29
C SER A 76 7.78 -1.72 -5.12
N MET A 77 7.57 -1.11 -3.96
CA MET A 77 6.41 -0.27 -3.68
C MET A 77 6.74 1.20 -3.89
N GLN A 78 5.74 1.94 -4.37
CA GLN A 78 5.80 3.39 -4.27
C GLN A 78 5.66 3.80 -2.81
N CYS A 79 6.57 4.65 -2.35
CA CYS A 79 6.63 5.17 -1.01
C CYS A 79 6.48 6.69 -0.98
N SER A 80 5.99 7.16 0.16
CA SER A 80 6.00 8.56 0.55
C SER A 80 6.46 8.64 2.00
N TYR A 81 6.49 9.85 2.55
CA TYR A 81 6.91 10.10 3.91
C TYR A 81 5.69 10.39 4.80
N ASP A 82 5.66 9.77 5.98
CA ASP A 82 4.76 10.19 7.04
C ASP A 82 5.24 11.50 7.70
N ALA A 83 4.46 12.02 8.66
CA ALA A 83 4.81 13.25 9.39
C ALA A 83 6.10 13.15 10.22
N ARG A 84 6.62 11.93 10.45
CA ARG A 84 7.84 11.65 11.23
C ARG A 84 9.05 11.36 10.34
N GLY A 85 8.88 11.40 9.01
CA GLY A 85 9.95 11.15 8.05
C GLY A 85 10.18 9.67 7.74
N ASN A 86 9.26 8.78 8.15
CA ASN A 86 9.33 7.37 7.78
C ASN A 86 8.96 7.17 6.32
N SER A 87 9.79 6.44 5.59
CA SER A 87 9.46 5.99 4.23
C SER A 87 8.48 4.81 4.31
N VAL A 88 7.24 5.04 3.88
CA VAL A 88 6.13 4.08 3.99
C VAL A 88 5.45 3.93 2.63
N PRO A 89 5.04 2.72 2.22
CA PRO A 89 4.22 2.51 1.03
C PRO A 89 3.02 3.47 0.99
N SER A 90 2.88 4.22 -0.11
CA SER A 90 1.86 5.27 -0.24
C SER A 90 0.44 4.72 -0.05
N ILE A 91 0.20 3.46 -0.41
CA ILE A 91 -1.08 2.79 -0.24
C ILE A 91 -1.48 2.63 1.23
N LEU A 92 -0.50 2.38 2.13
CA LEU A 92 -0.75 2.28 3.57
C LEU A 92 -1.09 3.64 4.17
N LEU A 93 -0.38 4.69 3.74
CA LEU A 93 -0.67 6.07 4.15
C LEU A 93 -2.07 6.49 3.66
N LEU A 94 -2.45 6.11 2.45
CA LEU A 94 -3.79 6.36 1.89
C LEU A 94 -4.88 5.68 2.74
N MET A 95 -4.72 4.38 3.03
CA MET A 95 -5.68 3.64 3.85
C MET A 95 -5.76 4.19 5.28
N GLN A 96 -4.63 4.53 5.92
CA GLN A 96 -4.60 5.14 7.25
C GLN A 96 -5.31 6.49 7.27
N ARG A 97 -4.99 7.37 6.32
CA ARG A 97 -5.63 8.68 6.22
C ARG A 97 -7.15 8.55 6.12
N ARG A 98 -7.62 7.66 5.23
CA ARG A 98 -9.05 7.41 5.03
C ARG A 98 -9.71 6.81 6.27
N LEU A 99 -9.01 5.90 6.97
CA LEU A 99 -9.47 5.36 8.25
C LEU A 99 -9.64 6.48 9.29
N TYR A 100 -8.73 7.44 9.35
CA TYR A 100 -8.78 8.54 10.33
C TYR A 100 -9.87 9.55 10.00
N GLU A 101 -9.97 9.97 8.73
CA GLU A 101 -10.99 10.90 8.25
C GLU A 101 -12.42 10.39 8.50
N GLN A 102 -12.62 9.07 8.46
CA GLN A 102 -13.92 8.42 8.73
C GLN A 102 -14.17 8.12 10.22
N GLY A 103 -13.28 8.55 11.12
CA GLY A 103 -13.43 8.31 12.56
C GLY A 103 -13.15 6.87 12.99
N GLY A 104 -12.43 6.09 12.18
CA GLY A 104 -12.12 4.68 12.44
C GLY A 104 -11.35 4.43 13.74
N LEU A 105 -10.59 5.42 14.24
CA LEU A 105 -9.94 5.33 15.56
C LEU A 105 -10.93 5.16 16.71
N LYS A 106 -12.17 5.64 16.57
CA LYS A 106 -13.22 5.53 17.61
C LYS A 106 -14.20 4.39 17.35
N ALA A 107 -14.08 3.68 16.23
CA ALA A 107 -14.96 2.59 15.87
C ALA A 107 -14.73 1.38 16.80
N GLU A 108 -15.81 0.87 17.40
CA GLU A 108 -15.74 -0.24 18.34
C GLU A 108 -15.15 -1.49 17.68
N GLY A 109 -14.12 -2.09 18.30
CA GLY A 109 -13.49 -3.30 17.78
C GLY A 109 -12.72 -3.10 16.47
N ILE A 110 -12.27 -1.88 16.16
CA ILE A 110 -11.40 -1.63 14.99
C ILE A 110 -10.19 -2.58 14.99
N PHE A 111 -9.79 -3.08 13.81
CA PHE A 111 -8.83 -4.18 13.61
C PHE A 111 -9.23 -5.57 14.15
N ARG A 112 -10.24 -5.70 15.01
CA ARG A 112 -10.73 -7.00 15.50
C ARG A 112 -11.89 -7.53 14.68
N ILE A 113 -12.86 -6.68 14.36
CA ILE A 113 -14.05 -7.04 13.60
C ILE A 113 -13.64 -7.24 12.13
N ALA A 114 -14.14 -8.34 11.53
CA ALA A 114 -13.99 -8.60 10.10
C ALA A 114 -15.07 -7.82 9.34
N ALA A 115 -14.72 -7.29 8.17
CA ALA A 115 -15.64 -6.62 7.29
C ALA A 115 -16.36 -7.62 6.37
N ASP A 116 -17.18 -7.10 5.47
CA ASP A 116 -17.77 -7.87 4.38
C ASP A 116 -16.68 -8.26 3.36
N ASP A 117 -16.54 -9.56 3.09
CA ASP A 117 -15.51 -10.10 2.20
C ASP A 117 -15.63 -9.57 0.76
N ALA A 118 -16.84 -9.32 0.26
CA ALA A 118 -17.05 -8.81 -1.09
C ALA A 118 -16.61 -7.35 -1.19
N GLN A 119 -16.90 -6.54 -0.17
CA GLN A 119 -16.40 -5.17 -0.09
C GLN A 119 -14.87 -5.15 0.05
N GLU A 120 -14.30 -6.00 0.89
CA GLU A 120 -12.83 -6.10 1.05
C GLU A 120 -12.15 -6.42 -0.27
N GLN A 121 -12.66 -7.41 -1.03
CA GLN A 121 -12.12 -7.76 -2.34
C GLN A 121 -12.27 -6.63 -3.37
N ALA A 122 -13.43 -5.96 -3.41
CA ALA A 122 -13.67 -4.86 -4.34
C ALA A 122 -12.76 -3.65 -4.06
N VAL A 123 -12.51 -3.33 -2.79
CA VAL A 123 -11.60 -2.25 -2.40
C VAL A 123 -10.15 -2.66 -2.68
N ARG A 124 -9.79 -3.91 -2.39
CA ARG A 124 -8.46 -4.48 -2.69
C ARG A 124 -8.11 -4.35 -4.17
N GLU A 125 -9.04 -4.67 -5.06
CA GLU A 125 -8.84 -4.55 -6.51
C GLU A 125 -8.59 -3.11 -6.94
N GLN A 126 -9.29 -2.15 -6.34
CA GLN A 126 -9.08 -0.72 -6.62
C GLN A 126 -7.73 -0.21 -6.09
N LEU A 127 -7.26 -0.74 -4.96
CA LEU A 127 -5.93 -0.39 -4.45
C LEU A 127 -4.81 -0.80 -5.41
N ASN A 128 -5.02 -1.80 -6.27
CA ASN A 128 -4.04 -2.18 -7.29
C ASN A 128 -3.83 -1.09 -8.37
N SER A 129 -4.81 -0.21 -8.59
CA SER A 129 -4.64 0.98 -9.43
C SER A 129 -4.18 2.21 -8.65
N GLY A 130 -3.91 2.08 -7.34
CA GLY A 130 -3.46 3.16 -6.47
C GLY A 130 -4.59 4.09 -6.01
N VAL A 131 -5.85 3.72 -6.26
CA VAL A 131 -7.03 4.54 -5.95
C VAL A 131 -7.82 3.90 -4.80
N LEU A 132 -8.37 4.74 -3.93
CA LEU A 132 -9.31 4.33 -2.88
C LEU A 132 -10.64 5.06 -3.12
N PRO A 133 -11.77 4.35 -3.29
CA PRO A 133 -13.03 4.96 -3.68
C PRO A 133 -13.47 6.06 -2.71
N GLU A 134 -14.01 7.15 -3.24
CA GLU A 134 -14.48 8.29 -2.45
C GLU A 134 -15.80 7.93 -1.76
N GLY A 135 -15.75 7.79 -0.43
CA GLY A 135 -16.89 7.36 0.38
C GLY A 135 -17.25 5.87 0.29
N GLY A 136 -18.16 5.42 1.15
CA GLY A 136 -18.73 4.06 1.10
C GLY A 136 -17.82 2.90 1.54
N VAL A 137 -16.53 3.13 1.77
CA VAL A 137 -15.64 2.11 2.35
C VAL A 137 -15.83 2.06 3.85
N ASP A 138 -16.11 0.86 4.37
CA ASP A 138 -16.22 0.59 5.80
C ASP A 138 -14.85 0.69 6.51
N VAL A 139 -14.85 1.19 7.75
CA VAL A 139 -13.61 1.37 8.52
C VAL A 139 -12.98 0.03 8.95
N HIS A 140 -13.79 -1.01 9.19
CA HIS A 140 -13.29 -2.35 9.48
C HIS A 140 -12.71 -2.99 8.21
N CYS A 141 -13.25 -2.67 7.02
CA CYS A 141 -12.69 -3.08 5.73
C CYS A 141 -11.28 -2.47 5.55
N LEU A 142 -11.10 -1.17 5.77
CA LEU A 142 -9.78 -0.52 5.73
C LEU A 142 -8.80 -1.15 6.73
N ALA A 143 -9.25 -1.40 7.96
CA ALA A 143 -8.44 -2.05 8.99
C ALA A 143 -8.06 -3.50 8.62
N GLY A 144 -8.98 -4.24 8.00
CA GLY A 144 -8.77 -5.58 7.45
C GLY A 144 -7.68 -5.58 6.37
N LEU A 145 -7.78 -4.66 5.41
CA LEU A 145 -6.82 -4.50 4.32
C LEU A 145 -5.43 -4.11 4.79
N ILE A 146 -5.31 -3.20 5.77
CA ILE A 146 -4.02 -2.86 6.38
C ILE A 146 -3.37 -4.10 7.00
N LYS A 147 -4.12 -4.91 7.75
CA LYS A 147 -3.59 -6.18 8.30
C LYS A 147 -3.23 -7.18 7.20
N ALA A 148 -4.07 -7.31 6.18
CA ALA A 148 -3.83 -8.20 5.05
C ALA A 148 -2.53 -7.84 4.32
N TRP A 149 -2.26 -6.54 4.15
CA TRP A 149 -1.03 -6.04 3.56
C TRP A 149 0.22 -6.53 4.31
N PHE A 150 0.24 -6.43 5.64
CA PHE A 150 1.35 -6.96 6.45
C PHE A 150 1.45 -8.47 6.38
N ARG A 151 0.31 -9.18 6.44
CA ARG A 151 0.26 -10.64 6.38
C ARG A 151 0.85 -11.19 5.07
N GLU A 152 0.62 -10.48 3.97
CA GLU A 152 1.08 -10.88 2.65
C GLU A 152 2.47 -10.35 2.30
N LEU A 153 3.07 -9.51 3.14
CA LEU A 153 4.42 -8.98 2.90
C LEU A 153 5.43 -10.14 2.75
N PRO A 154 6.17 -10.23 1.64
CA PRO A 154 7.16 -11.28 1.45
C PRO A 154 8.21 -11.31 2.57
N GLY A 155 8.35 -12.48 3.20
CA GLY A 155 9.30 -12.69 4.30
C GLY A 155 8.96 -11.92 5.58
N GLY A 156 7.67 -11.59 5.79
CA GLY A 156 7.13 -11.00 7.01
C GLY A 156 7.72 -9.64 7.42
N MET A 157 7.02 -8.94 8.30
CA MET A 157 7.55 -7.73 8.92
C MET A 157 8.67 -8.09 9.91
N LEU A 158 8.44 -9.10 10.74
CA LEU A 158 9.34 -9.46 11.83
C LEU A 158 10.18 -10.72 11.56
N ASP A 159 10.02 -11.41 10.42
CA ASP A 159 10.77 -12.67 10.17
C ASP A 159 12.27 -12.44 9.91
N SER A 160 12.69 -11.19 9.62
CA SER A 160 14.11 -10.83 9.60
C SER A 160 14.75 -10.82 11.00
N LEU A 161 13.95 -10.86 12.08
CA LEU A 161 14.45 -10.96 13.44
C LEU A 161 14.53 -12.43 13.87
N PRO A 162 15.63 -12.85 14.51
CA PRO A 162 15.73 -14.21 15.04
C PRO A 162 14.65 -14.48 16.10
N ALA A 163 13.86 -15.54 15.89
CA ALA A 163 12.80 -15.98 16.80
C ALA A 163 13.25 -16.10 18.26
N ALA A 164 14.46 -16.61 18.49
CA ALA A 164 15.05 -16.76 19.81
C ALA A 164 15.29 -15.42 20.52
N GLU A 165 15.55 -14.35 19.78
CA GLU A 165 15.78 -13.02 20.35
C GLU A 165 14.48 -12.28 20.63
N VAL A 166 13.49 -12.40 19.73
CA VAL A 166 12.12 -11.93 19.99
C VAL A 166 11.56 -12.58 21.26
N THR A 167 11.84 -13.87 21.44
CA THR A 167 11.46 -14.63 22.64
C THR A 167 12.12 -14.13 23.93
N ARG A 168 13.36 -13.63 23.85
CA ARG A 168 14.13 -13.11 24.99
C ARG A 168 13.86 -11.63 25.28
N CYS A 169 13.13 -10.94 24.42
CA CYS A 169 12.80 -9.54 24.59
C CYS A 169 11.89 -9.36 25.82
N GLN A 170 12.37 -8.64 26.84
CA GLN A 170 11.64 -8.43 28.11
C GLN A 170 11.54 -6.96 28.50
N SER A 171 12.26 -6.08 27.80
CA SER A 171 12.30 -4.65 28.11
C SER A 171 12.19 -3.78 26.85
N GLY A 172 11.84 -2.51 27.04
CA GLY A 172 11.81 -1.52 25.96
C GLY A 172 13.18 -1.28 25.31
N ASP A 173 14.27 -1.50 26.04
CA ASP A 173 15.64 -1.42 25.50
C ASP A 173 15.96 -2.61 24.59
N ASP A 174 15.48 -3.81 24.93
CA ASP A 174 15.58 -4.98 24.05
C ASP A 174 14.82 -4.72 22.74
N CYS A 175 13.63 -4.12 22.83
CA CYS A 175 12.86 -3.74 21.65
C CYS A 175 13.64 -2.79 20.74
N ALA A 176 14.22 -1.72 21.30
CA ALA A 176 14.98 -0.75 20.53
C ALA A 176 16.19 -1.38 19.84
N ARG A 177 16.93 -2.28 20.52
CA ARG A 177 18.06 -3.01 19.92
C ARG A 177 17.61 -3.93 18.78
N LEU A 178 16.47 -4.60 18.90
CA LEU A 178 15.93 -5.45 17.84
C LEU A 178 15.48 -4.62 16.64
N CYS A 179 14.76 -3.52 16.86
CA CYS A 179 14.34 -2.61 15.80
C CYS A 179 15.55 -2.02 15.04
N ALA A 180 16.65 -1.71 15.73
CA ALA A 180 17.87 -1.19 15.11
C ALA A 180 18.58 -2.18 14.16
N ARG A 181 18.23 -3.47 14.22
CA ARG A 181 18.77 -4.51 13.33
C ARG A 181 17.93 -4.72 12.08
N LEU A 182 16.73 -4.16 12.02
CA LEU A 182 15.90 -4.22 10.83
C LEU A 182 16.54 -3.35 9.73
N PRO A 183 16.43 -3.75 8.45
CA PRO A 183 16.73 -2.86 7.34
C PRO A 183 15.97 -1.54 7.49
N ALA A 184 16.59 -0.41 7.14
CA ALA A 184 16.02 0.93 7.37
C ALA A 184 14.57 1.08 6.87
N ALA A 185 14.25 0.51 5.70
CA ALA A 185 12.90 0.52 5.15
C ALA A 185 11.89 -0.27 6.02
N LYS A 186 12.29 -1.44 6.54
CA LYS A 186 11.47 -2.22 7.47
C LYS A 186 11.35 -1.49 8.82
N ALA A 187 12.43 -0.93 9.35
CA ALA A 187 12.40 -0.19 10.61
C ALA A 187 11.42 1.00 10.54
N ALA A 188 11.47 1.80 9.47
CA ALA A 188 10.56 2.92 9.23
C ALA A 188 9.10 2.47 9.12
N LEU A 189 8.85 1.37 8.40
CA LEU A 189 7.51 0.79 8.27
C LEU A 189 6.96 0.25 9.60
N LEU A 190 7.80 -0.41 10.41
CA LEU A 190 7.41 -0.92 11.73
C LEU A 190 7.10 0.25 12.68
N ASP A 191 7.92 1.28 12.67
CA ASP A 191 7.72 2.48 13.48
C ASP A 191 6.40 3.18 13.12
N TRP A 192 6.09 3.33 11.83
CA TRP A 192 4.78 3.79 11.36
C TRP A 192 3.63 2.90 11.86
N ALA A 193 3.76 1.57 11.75
CA ALA A 193 2.74 0.63 12.18
C ALA A 193 2.50 0.69 13.70
N VAL A 194 3.57 0.85 14.49
CA VAL A 194 3.49 1.01 15.95
C VAL A 194 2.75 2.29 16.31
N GLN A 195 2.97 3.39 15.58
CA GLN A 195 2.21 4.62 15.80
C GLN A 195 0.73 4.46 15.48
N LEU A 196 0.39 3.80 14.35
CA LEU A 196 -1.00 3.48 14.03
C LEU A 196 -1.65 2.65 15.16
N MET A 197 -0.95 1.65 15.68
CA MET A 197 -1.44 0.83 16.79
C MET A 197 -1.58 1.64 18.09
N ALA A 198 -0.65 2.55 18.37
CA ALA A 198 -0.71 3.45 19.52
C ALA A 198 -1.87 4.46 19.42
N ASP A 199 -2.14 4.99 18.23
CA ASP A 199 -3.28 5.87 17.98
C ASP A 199 -4.62 5.18 18.25
N VAL A 200 -4.74 3.90 17.87
CA VAL A 200 -5.90 3.07 18.22
C VAL A 200 -5.98 2.84 19.73
N ALA A 201 -4.87 2.41 20.36
CA ALA A 201 -4.83 2.14 21.79
C ALA A 201 -5.16 3.38 22.64
N ARG A 202 -4.83 4.58 22.16
CA ARG A 202 -5.16 5.84 22.83
C ARG A 202 -6.66 6.10 22.92
N GLU A 203 -7.43 5.64 21.94
CA GLU A 203 -8.89 5.76 21.87
C GLU A 203 -9.63 4.56 22.51
N GLU A 204 -8.95 3.76 23.34
CA GLU A 204 -9.48 2.53 23.98
C GLU A 204 -10.85 2.74 24.65
N ARG A 205 -11.08 3.91 25.25
CA ARG A 205 -12.35 4.24 25.92
C ARG A 205 -13.54 4.12 24.96
N SER A 206 -13.36 4.50 23.71
CA SER A 206 -14.37 4.42 22.64
C SER A 206 -14.30 3.09 21.92
N ASN A 207 -13.14 2.71 21.39
CA ASN A 207 -13.02 1.57 20.49
C ASN A 207 -12.85 0.19 21.18
N LYS A 208 -12.57 0.15 22.49
CA LYS A 208 -12.34 -1.07 23.30
C LYS A 208 -11.08 -1.87 22.95
N MET A 209 -10.14 -1.25 22.25
CA MET A 209 -8.91 -1.86 21.75
C MET A 209 -7.68 -1.23 22.42
N GLY A 210 -7.33 -1.66 23.64
CA GLY A 210 -6.06 -1.29 24.29
C GLY A 210 -4.83 -1.98 23.68
N SER A 211 -3.62 -1.62 24.14
CA SER A 211 -2.34 -2.06 23.56
C SER A 211 -2.25 -3.57 23.33
N ARG A 212 -2.66 -4.37 24.33
CA ARG A 212 -2.63 -5.83 24.24
C ARG A 212 -3.63 -6.39 23.22
N ASN A 213 -4.82 -5.81 23.13
CA ASN A 213 -5.85 -6.24 22.17
C ASN A 213 -5.42 -5.92 20.73
N VAL A 214 -4.83 -4.74 20.52
CA VAL A 214 -4.27 -4.34 19.22
C VAL A 214 -3.09 -5.23 18.84
N ALA A 215 -2.15 -5.47 19.75
CA ALA A 215 -1.02 -6.36 19.51
C ALA A 215 -1.47 -7.79 19.16
N MET A 216 -2.51 -8.30 19.83
CA MET A 216 -3.05 -9.65 19.58
C MET A 216 -3.59 -9.80 18.15
N VAL A 217 -4.27 -8.79 17.61
CA VAL A 217 -4.81 -8.85 16.25
C VAL A 217 -3.75 -8.57 15.17
N PHE A 218 -2.68 -7.85 15.50
CA PHE A 218 -1.58 -7.57 14.56
C PHE A 218 -0.50 -8.67 14.53
N ALA A 219 -0.19 -9.28 15.67
CA ALA A 219 0.86 -10.30 15.78
C ALA A 219 0.81 -11.40 14.69
N PRO A 220 -0.33 -12.05 14.38
CA PRO A 220 -0.39 -13.08 13.35
C PRO A 220 -0.17 -12.54 11.93
N ASN A 221 -0.27 -11.23 11.71
CA ASN A 221 -0.04 -10.58 10.42
C ASN A 221 1.40 -10.07 10.27
N MET A 222 2.24 -10.13 11.31
CA MET A 222 3.61 -9.62 11.27
C MET A 222 4.66 -10.66 10.85
N THR A 223 4.29 -11.94 10.87
CA THR A 223 5.23 -13.06 10.65
C THR A 223 4.61 -14.15 9.80
N HIS A 224 5.38 -14.79 8.93
CA HIS A 224 4.95 -16.01 8.27
C HIS A 224 5.15 -17.21 9.18
N ALA A 225 4.17 -18.10 9.21
CA ALA A 225 4.17 -19.22 10.15
C ALA A 225 5.31 -20.19 9.86
N MET A 226 6.10 -20.46 10.90
CA MET A 226 6.95 -21.66 11.02
C MET A 226 6.05 -22.87 11.35
N ASP A 227 6.64 -24.04 11.62
CA ASP A 227 5.88 -25.23 12.03
C ASP A 227 4.84 -24.94 13.15
N PRO A 228 3.70 -25.67 13.22
CA PRO A 228 2.58 -25.31 14.09
C PRO A 228 2.91 -25.14 15.58
N PHE A 229 3.90 -25.89 16.10
CA PHE A 229 4.28 -25.85 17.51
C PHE A 229 5.17 -24.64 17.83
N THR A 230 6.09 -24.30 16.92
CA THR A 230 6.89 -23.08 17.03
C THR A 230 6.03 -21.84 16.81
N ALA A 231 5.07 -21.90 15.88
CA ALA A 231 4.19 -20.78 15.54
C ALA A 231 3.40 -20.25 16.76
N LEU A 232 2.83 -21.14 17.57
CA LEU A 232 2.04 -20.71 18.74
C LEU A 232 2.89 -19.99 19.79
N LYS A 233 4.06 -20.55 20.14
CA LYS A 233 4.98 -19.93 21.10
C LYS A 233 5.50 -18.60 20.55
N HIS A 234 5.89 -18.60 19.28
CA HIS A 234 6.39 -17.41 18.60
C HIS A 234 5.35 -16.29 18.57
N ALA A 235 4.09 -16.61 18.27
CA ALA A 235 3.00 -15.63 18.22
C ALA A 235 2.79 -14.91 19.57
N VAL A 236 2.91 -15.63 20.69
CA VAL A 236 2.81 -15.00 22.03
C VAL A 236 3.97 -14.02 22.25
N HIS A 237 5.19 -14.38 21.87
CA HIS A 237 6.34 -13.50 21.99
C HIS A 237 6.24 -12.28 21.06
N VAL A 238 5.76 -12.46 19.83
CA VAL A 238 5.49 -11.35 18.92
C VAL A 238 4.42 -10.42 19.49
N MET A 239 3.33 -10.96 20.04
CA MET A 239 2.29 -10.16 20.69
C MET A 239 2.86 -9.35 21.86
N ASN A 240 3.68 -9.96 22.73
CA ASN A 240 4.30 -9.25 23.85
C ASN A 240 5.28 -8.16 23.36
N PHE A 241 6.06 -8.47 22.32
CA PHE A 241 6.96 -7.52 21.67
C PHE A 241 6.21 -6.29 21.12
N LEU A 242 5.13 -6.51 20.37
CA LEU A 242 4.27 -5.44 19.86
C LEU A 242 3.61 -4.66 20.99
N THR A 243 3.15 -5.33 22.06
CA THR A 243 2.55 -4.66 23.22
C THR A 243 3.54 -3.69 23.86
N MET A 244 4.79 -4.12 24.07
CA MET A 244 5.84 -3.26 24.63
C MET A 244 6.16 -2.05 23.72
N LEU A 245 6.17 -2.25 22.40
CA LEU A 245 6.38 -1.15 21.44
C LEU A 245 5.24 -0.13 21.48
N ILE A 246 3.99 -0.59 21.54
CA ILE A 246 2.81 0.27 21.64
C ILE A 246 2.84 1.06 22.95
N ASP A 247 3.09 0.40 24.09
CA ASP A 247 3.13 1.06 25.39
C ASP A 247 4.25 2.10 25.46
N ARG A 248 5.41 1.82 24.86
CA ARG A 248 6.49 2.80 24.72
C ARG A 248 6.04 4.02 23.92
N ALA A 249 5.44 3.81 22.75
CA ALA A 249 4.95 4.91 21.90
C ALA A 249 3.88 5.75 22.60
N LEU A 250 3.01 5.14 23.41
CA LEU A 250 2.02 5.87 24.22
C LEU A 250 2.67 6.76 25.28
N ASN A 251 3.73 6.27 25.93
CA ASN A 251 4.48 7.02 26.95
C ASN A 251 5.28 8.19 26.35
N ASP A 252 5.90 8.00 25.19
CA ASP A 252 6.69 9.04 24.51
C ASP A 252 5.84 10.25 24.11
N VAL A 253 4.54 10.06 23.83
CA VAL A 253 3.60 11.17 23.54
C VAL A 253 3.17 11.89 24.82
N GLN A 254 3.11 11.21 25.96
CA GLN A 254 2.75 11.83 27.24
C GLN A 254 3.87 12.71 27.81
N THR A 255 5.13 12.38 27.53
CA THR A 255 6.29 13.19 27.96
C THR A 255 6.45 14.47 27.13
N CYS A 256 5.97 14.51 25.88
CA CYS A 256 5.95 15.74 25.07
C CYS A 256 4.78 16.69 25.40
N ASN A 257 3.75 16.22 26.10
CA ASN A 257 2.56 17.00 26.46
C ASN A 257 2.58 17.52 27.92
N ASN A 258 3.66 17.27 28.67
CA ASN A 258 3.93 17.77 30.02
C ASN A 258 5.11 18.74 30.01
#